data_AF-A0A0F9K448-F1
#
_entry.id   AF-A0A0F9K448-F1
#
_cell.length_a   1.000
_cell.length_b   1.000
_cell.length_c   1.000
_cell.angle_alpha   90.00
_cell.angle_beta   90.00
_cell.angle_gamma   90.00
#
_symmetry.space_group_name_H-M   'P 1'
#
loop_
_entity.id
_entity.type
_entity.pdbx_description
1 polymer ?
#
loop_
_entity_poly.entity_id
_entity_poly.type
_entity_poly.pdbx_seq_one_letter_code
_entity_poly.pdbx_strand_id
1 'polypeptide(L)' 'MAENERCSVIREVGGDQSSQYSQADHHEWRFLRQGIVYKDAPTSHAVHDVYYCIFCLKLNTRKVE' A
#
# COMPACT_ATOMS: atom_id res chain seq x y z
N MET A 1 -3.13 10.78 1.05
CA MET A 1 -3.88 9.71 0.34
C MET A 1 -5.16 9.54 1.12
N ALA A 2 -6.32 9.59 0.47
CA ALA A 2 -7.60 9.76 1.18
C ALA A 2 -7.73 8.74 2.32
N GLU A 3 -7.86 9.24 3.55
CA GLU A 3 -8.06 8.45 4.78
C GLU A 3 -9.42 7.72 4.78
N ASN A 4 -10.27 7.99 3.78
CA ASN A 4 -11.62 7.47 3.65
C ASN A 4 -11.70 6.04 3.10
N GLU A 5 -10.60 5.47 2.59
CA GLU A 5 -10.57 4.05 2.28
C GLU A 5 -10.35 3.25 3.57
N ARG A 6 -11.32 2.40 3.93
CA ARG A 6 -11.17 1.50 5.08
C ARG A 6 -10.13 0.44 4.79
N CYS A 7 -9.24 0.23 5.74
CA CYS A 7 -8.24 -0.80 5.64
C CYS A 7 -8.81 -2.15 6.12
N SER A 8 -9.22 -3.00 5.17
CA SER A 8 -9.63 -4.36 5.48
C SER A 8 -8.40 -5.26 5.69
N VAL A 9 -8.28 -5.85 6.88
CA VAL A 9 -7.26 -6.86 7.19
C VAL A 9 -7.95 -8.20 7.41
N ILE A 10 -7.54 -9.21 6.66
CA ILE A 10 -7.90 -10.61 6.93
C ILE A 10 -6.69 -11.23 7.62
N ARG A 11 -6.78 -11.45 8.94
CA ARG A 11 -5.77 -12.22 9.68
C ARG A 11 -6.38 -13.55 10.08
N GLU A 12 -5.82 -14.65 9.57
CA GLU A 12 -6.03 -15.96 10.20
C GLU A 12 -5.20 -15.98 11.49
N VAL A 13 -5.82 -15.67 12.61
CA VAL A 13 -5.24 -15.96 13.92
C VAL A 13 -5.49 -17.45 14.15
N GLY A 14 -4.49 -18.28 13.89
CA GLY A 14 -4.58 -19.72 14.04
C GLY A 14 -4.94 -20.10 15.48
N GLY A 15 -6.13 -20.68 15.65
CA GLY A 15 -6.65 -21.16 16.93
C GLY A 15 -8.14 -20.88 17.05
N ASP A 16 -8.96 -21.87 16.68
CA ASP A 16 -10.43 -21.89 16.71
C ASP A 16 -11.19 -21.08 15.63
N GLN A 17 -12.25 -21.71 15.15
CA GLN A 17 -12.98 -21.49 13.89
C GLN A 17 -13.82 -20.20 13.84
N SER A 18 -13.24 -19.06 14.20
CA SER A 18 -13.84 -17.77 13.89
C SER A 18 -12.76 -16.82 13.38
N SER A 19 -12.64 -16.71 12.06
CA SER A 19 -11.80 -15.73 11.38
C SER A 19 -12.25 -14.33 11.80
N GLN A 20 -11.67 -13.78 12.86
CA GLN A 20 -11.98 -12.44 13.32
C GLN A 20 -11.38 -11.43 12.34
N TYR A 21 -12.25 -10.83 11.52
CA TYR A 21 -11.90 -9.71 10.66
C TYR A 21 -11.63 -8.49 11.55
N SER A 22 -10.37 -8.04 11.60
CA SER A 22 -10.03 -6.75 12.17
C SER A 22 -10.05 -5.71 11.05
N GLN A 23 -11.02 -4.79 11.09
CA GLN A 23 -11.06 -3.64 10.19
C GLN A 23 -10.34 -2.48 10.86
N ALA A 24 -9.34 -1.91 10.19
CA ALA A 24 -8.77 -0.63 10.58
C ALA A 24 -9.51 0.47 9.81
N ASP A 25 -9.96 1.50 10.53
CA ASP A 25 -10.79 2.57 9.95
C ASP A 25 -10.05 3.42 8.92
N HIS A 26 -8.72 3.35 8.89
CA HIS A 26 -7.86 4.07 7.98
C HIS A 26 -6.66 3.23 7.53
N HIS A 27 -6.07 3.60 6.40
CA HIS A 27 -4.77 3.08 5.97
C HIS A 27 -3.63 3.84 6.63
N GLU A 28 -2.72 3.13 7.30
CA GLU A 28 -1.43 3.69 7.71
C GLU A 28 -0.36 3.36 6.65
N TRP A 29 -0.01 4.35 5.83
CA TRP A 29 0.98 4.21 4.76
C TRP A 29 2.39 4.53 5.25
N ARG A 30 3.34 3.65 4.95
CA ARG A 30 4.78 3.84 5.21
C ARG A 30 5.54 3.86 3.90
N PHE A 31 6.56 4.70 3.82
CA PHE A 31 7.45 4.73 2.67
C PHE A 31 8.20 3.39 2.58
N LEU A 32 8.21 2.80 1.39
CA LEU A 32 8.93 1.56 1.10
C LEU A 32 10.25 1.87 0.40
N ARG A 33 10.15 2.51 -0.78
CA ARG A 33 11.29 2.80 -1.66
C ARG A 33 10.89 3.78 -2.76
N GLN A 34 11.89 4.35 -3.41
CA GLN A 34 11.72 5.09 -4.66
C GLN A 34 11.90 4.13 -5.85
N GLY A 35 11.03 4.22 -6.85
CA GLY A 35 11.05 3.44 -8.09
C GLY A 35 11.16 4.33 -9.31
N ILE A 36 11.72 3.80 -10.39
CA ILE A 36 11.86 4.48 -11.68
C ILE A 36 11.08 3.68 -12.71
N VAL A 37 10.13 4.33 -13.38
CA VAL A 37 9.43 3.75 -14.54
C VAL A 37 10.04 4.34 -15.79
N TYR A 38 10.67 3.49 -16.59
CA TYR A 38 11.15 3.84 -17.93
C TYR A 38 9.94 3.82 -18.88
N LYS A 39 9.65 4.93 -19.53
CA LYS A 39 8.71 4.93 -20.66
C LYS A 39 9.44 4.44 -21.92
N ASP A 40 8.67 4.11 -22.95
CA ASP A 40 9.16 3.59 -24.24
C ASP A 40 10.21 4.48 -24.95
N ALA A 41 10.44 5.70 -24.46
CA ALA A 41 11.49 6.60 -24.93
C ALA A 41 12.66 6.66 -23.92
N PRO A 42 13.93 6.51 -24.37
CA PRO A 42 15.11 6.40 -23.51
C PRO A 42 15.41 7.62 -22.63
N THR A 43 14.76 8.75 -22.87
CA THR A 43 14.95 10.01 -22.14
C THR A 43 13.80 10.37 -21.20
N SER A 44 12.70 9.63 -21.21
CA SER A 44 11.55 9.90 -20.33
C SER A 44 11.47 8.86 -19.21
N HIS A 45 11.95 9.24 -18.03
CA HIS A 45 11.77 8.48 -16.81
C HIS A 45 10.84 9.24 -15.87
N ALA A 46 9.95 8.51 -15.19
CA ALA A 46 9.16 9.04 -14.10
C ALA A 46 9.62 8.38 -12.80
N VAL A 47 9.96 9.22 -11.82
CA VAL A 47 10.33 8.77 -10.48
C VAL A 47 9.06 8.71 -9.63
N HIS A 48 8.88 7.60 -8.91
CA HIS A 48 7.72 7.38 -8.07
C HIS A 48 8.16 6.92 -6.68
N ASP A 49 7.56 7.48 -5.64
CA ASP A 49 7.65 6.96 -4.29
C ASP A 49 6.63 5.83 -4.11
N VAL A 50 7.11 4.69 -3.63
CA VAL A 50 6.29 3.52 -3.31
C VAL A 50 6.03 3.51 -1.81
N TYR A 51 4.77 3.37 -1.44
CA TYR A 51 4.30 3.25 -0.07
C TYR A 51 3.61 1.90 0.11
N TYR A 52 3.64 1.37 1.33
CA TYR A 52 2.88 0.19 1.71
C TYR A 52 2.02 0.48 2.94
N CYS A 53 0.85 -0.13 3.00
CA CYS A 53 0.03 -0.06 4.21
C CYS A 53 0.47 -1.15 5.19
N ILE A 54 0.81 -0.78 6.43
CA ILE A 54 1.30 -1.77 7.42
C ILE A 54 0.24 -2.79 7.85
N PHE A 55 -1.04 -2.46 7.62
CA PHE A 55 -2.17 -3.29 8.04
C PHE A 55 -2.57 -4.29 6.96
N CYS A 56 -2.86 -3.83 5.74
CA CYS A 56 -3.34 -4.68 4.64
C CYS A 56 -2.26 -5.05 3.61
N LEU A 57 -1.02 -4.58 3.78
CA LEU A 57 0.13 -4.84 2.90
C LEU A 57 -0.08 -4.43 1.43
N LYS A 58 -1.10 -3.63 1.13
CA LYS A 58 -1.30 -3.03 -0.20
C LYS A 58 -0.17 -2.05 -0.50
N LEU A 59 0.19 -1.95 -1.77
CA LEU A 59 1.13 -0.96 -2.29
C LEU A 59 0.40 0.21 -2.92
N ASN A 60 0.98 1.40 -2.82
CA ASN A 60 0.53 2.60 -3.54
C ASN A 60 1.75 3.37 -4.04
N THR A 61 1.60 4.06 -5.17
CA THR A 61 2.69 4.79 -5.84
C THR A 61 2.32 6.23 -6.07
N ARG A 62 3.20 7.17 -5.73
CA ARG A 62 3.03 8.60 -5.99
C ARG A 62 4.16 9.10 -6.86
N LYS A 63 3.84 9.89 -7.90
CA LYS A 63 4.88 10.54 -8.71
C LYS A 63 5.62 11.57 -7.86
N VAL A 64 6.95 11.56 -7.94
CA VAL A 64 7.81 12.61 -7.38
C VAL A 64 7.86 13.72 -8.44
N GLU A 65 7.39 14.91 -8.08
CA GLU A 65 7.43 16.10 -8.94
C GLU A 65 8.83 16.71 -9.02
#